data_AF-A0A6P8SZ97-F1
#
_entry.id   AF-A0A6P8SZ97-F1
#
_cell.length_a   1.000
_cell.length_b   1.000
_cell.length_c   1.000
_cell.angle_alpha   90.00
_cell.angle_beta   90.00
_cell.angle_gamma   90.00
#
_symmetry.space_group_name_H-M   'P 1'
#
loop_
_entity.id
_entity.type
_entity.pdbx_description
1 polymer ?
#
loop_
_entity_poly.entity_id
_entity_poly.type
_entity_poly.pdbx_seq_one_letter_code
_entity_poly.pdbx_strand_id
1 'polypeptide(L)'
;MIKGEETVKHLKDLRTRAKVALSRKVNSVTKTLNTMLEEELMKEYREVHKAATKVTEANSEYLMQIILNADSDEDQVPEELSADVEKTNGETSQRLEEVSEVIKANLWTRHGEKTVMFAIGEAEKVYEDAEATQIDLVSYENDEKQLKHLEILIKELKEVHSTWRGWAPVTARKDVEEIVRQLETRKNALKRQKEAEFNKARGAAELVRTAAEDERTKLAETQRAKLAEIQIAAEEARIAAEDERAQFALVQLRQDQAQRSKLAEAQIAAEEARFDLMKAQHKAVEEAGTEPRDNPMGAISKIRLKPVSLPKFSGSMREFHSWKKDWESLQKQGEPSGSPEVKKFQFLDSMEEKLS
;
A
#
# COMPACT_ATOMS: atom_id res chain seq x y z
N MET A 1 40.21 82.40 -11.39
CA MET A 1 40.11 82.37 -9.92
C MET A 1 38.68 82.52 -9.37
N ILE A 2 37.77 83.33 -9.94
CA ILE A 2 36.42 83.58 -9.37
C ILE A 2 35.51 82.32 -9.26
N LYS A 3 35.65 81.31 -10.14
CA LYS A 3 34.81 80.09 -10.09
C LYS A 3 35.09 79.17 -8.88
N GLY A 4 36.29 79.22 -8.31
CA GLY A 4 36.69 78.34 -7.20
C GLY A 4 36.06 78.76 -5.87
N GLU A 5 36.04 80.06 -5.58
CA GLU A 5 35.51 80.62 -4.33
C GLU A 5 33.97 80.47 -4.22
N GLU A 6 33.24 80.69 -5.31
CA GLU A 6 31.78 80.48 -5.34
C GLU A 6 31.40 79.01 -5.08
N THR A 7 32.20 78.08 -5.61
CA THR A 7 32.02 76.63 -5.43
C THR A 7 32.29 76.21 -3.99
N VAL A 8 33.38 76.69 -3.38
CA VAL A 8 33.72 76.42 -1.97
C VAL A 8 32.63 76.95 -1.02
N LYS A 9 32.11 78.16 -1.27
CA LYS A 9 31.01 78.73 -0.50
C LYS A 9 29.75 77.88 -0.59
N HIS A 10 29.40 77.42 -1.80
CA HIS A 10 28.25 76.53 -2.01
C HIS A 10 28.39 75.19 -1.25
N LEU A 11 29.57 74.58 -1.27
CA LEU A 11 29.83 73.33 -0.56
C LEU A 11 29.79 73.49 0.96
N LYS A 12 30.26 74.62 1.49
CA LYS A 12 30.10 74.97 2.91
C LYS A 12 28.63 75.09 3.32
N ASP A 13 27.80 75.68 2.46
CA ASP A 13 26.35 75.77 2.68
C ASP A 13 25.67 74.39 2.58
N LEU A 14 26.12 73.54 1.66
CA LEU A 14 25.65 72.15 1.53
C LEU A 14 25.96 71.33 2.78
N ARG A 15 27.20 71.41 3.28
CA ARG A 15 27.66 70.81 4.53
C ARG A 15 26.77 71.24 5.71
N THR A 16 26.53 72.54 5.86
CA THR A 16 25.67 73.08 6.93
C THR A 16 24.24 72.56 6.83
N ARG A 17 23.66 72.54 5.63
CA ARG A 17 22.32 71.99 5.39
C ARG A 17 22.23 70.50 5.72
N ALA A 18 23.25 69.72 5.39
CA ALA A 18 23.31 68.29 5.71
C ALA A 18 23.32 68.06 7.23
N LYS A 19 24.16 68.79 7.99
CA LYS A 19 24.21 68.70 9.46
C LYS A 19 22.86 69.05 10.11
N VAL A 20 22.22 70.12 9.64
CA VAL A 20 20.90 70.54 10.13
C VAL A 20 19.83 69.51 9.78
N ALA A 21 19.86 68.94 8.58
CA ALA A 21 18.92 67.90 8.16
C ALA A 21 19.03 66.65 9.04
N LEU A 22 20.26 66.16 9.30
CA LEU A 22 20.50 65.05 10.22
C LEU A 22 19.99 65.37 11.63
N SER A 23 20.36 66.52 12.18
CA SER A 23 19.94 66.93 13.53
C SER A 23 18.41 67.00 13.67
N ARG A 24 17.72 67.57 12.66
CA ARG A 24 16.25 67.60 12.62
C ARG A 24 15.65 66.20 12.55
N LYS A 25 16.22 65.33 11.71
CA LYS A 25 15.72 63.96 11.54
C LYS A 25 15.88 63.14 12.81
N VAL A 26 17.07 63.15 13.41
CA VAL A 26 17.35 62.52 14.71
C VAL A 26 16.36 63.00 15.77
N ASN A 27 16.22 64.32 15.94
CA ASN A 27 15.33 64.87 16.96
C ASN A 27 13.86 64.55 16.70
N SER A 28 13.44 64.46 15.44
CA SER A 28 12.10 64.03 15.07
C SER A 28 11.87 62.57 15.49
N VAL A 29 12.77 61.67 15.08
CA VAL A 29 12.66 60.24 15.39
C VAL A 29 12.66 59.99 16.88
N THR A 30 13.57 60.61 17.64
CA THR A 30 13.63 60.45 19.10
C THR A 30 12.33 60.89 19.79
N LYS A 31 11.63 61.90 19.27
CA LYS A 31 10.36 62.39 19.85
C LYS A 31 9.16 61.50 19.53
N THR A 32 9.11 60.91 18.34
CA THR A 32 7.95 60.12 17.87
C THR A 32 8.19 58.62 17.86
N LEU A 33 9.35 58.16 18.36
CA LEU A 33 9.80 56.77 18.36
C LEU A 33 8.73 55.80 18.90
N ASN A 34 8.12 56.14 20.04
CA ASN A 34 7.18 55.24 20.71
C ASN A 34 5.78 55.21 20.08
N THR A 35 5.48 56.15 19.18
CA THR A 35 4.18 56.24 18.51
C THR A 35 4.20 55.69 17.09
N MET A 36 5.39 55.55 16.49
CA MET A 36 5.56 55.04 15.13
C MET A 36 5.20 53.55 15.03
N LEU A 37 4.69 53.17 13.86
CA LEU A 37 4.50 51.78 13.44
C LEU A 37 5.82 51.15 12.99
N GLU A 38 5.84 49.82 12.86
CA GLU A 38 7.02 49.06 12.43
C GLU A 38 7.61 49.58 11.10
N GLU A 39 6.77 49.71 10.07
CA GLU A 39 7.19 50.17 8.74
C GLU A 39 7.74 51.61 8.77
N GLU A 40 7.13 52.46 9.62
CA GLU A 40 7.56 53.84 9.81
C GLU A 40 8.93 53.88 10.49
N LEU A 41 9.13 53.12 11.57
CA LEU A 41 10.42 52.99 12.26
C LEU A 41 11.51 52.47 11.33
N MET A 42 11.23 51.45 10.52
CA MET A 42 12.19 50.92 9.53
C MET A 42 12.51 51.93 8.43
N LYS A 43 11.53 52.73 8.01
CA LYS A 43 11.74 53.84 7.06
C LYS A 43 12.59 54.94 7.68
N GLU A 44 12.28 55.35 8.91
CA GLU A 44 13.01 56.37 9.64
C GLU A 44 14.46 55.96 9.90
N TYR A 45 14.72 54.69 10.24
CA TYR A 45 16.06 54.14 10.36
C TYR A 45 16.89 54.36 9.09
N ARG A 46 16.31 54.02 7.91
CA ARG A 46 16.96 54.20 6.60
C ARG A 46 17.19 55.68 6.28
N GLU A 47 16.24 56.55 6.59
CA GLU A 47 16.37 57.98 6.33
C GLU A 47 17.40 58.65 7.26
N VAL A 48 17.53 58.23 8.52
CA VAL A 48 18.59 58.69 9.43
C VAL A 48 19.97 58.29 8.89
N HIS A 49 20.13 57.05 8.43
CA HIS A 49 21.38 56.59 7.80
C HIS A 49 21.70 57.41 6.54
N LYS A 50 20.73 57.60 5.65
CA LYS A 50 20.88 58.41 4.44
C LYS A 50 21.26 59.86 4.77
N ALA A 51 20.69 60.44 5.82
CA ALA A 51 21.05 61.79 6.26
C ALA A 51 22.49 61.85 6.81
N ALA A 52 22.94 60.83 7.53
CA ALA A 52 24.32 60.73 8.02
C ALA A 52 25.33 60.57 6.87
N THR A 53 25.03 59.70 5.90
CA THR A 53 25.85 59.53 4.70
C THR A 53 26.01 60.85 3.93
N LYS A 54 24.94 61.64 3.80
CA LYS A 54 25.01 62.97 3.18
C LYS A 54 25.93 63.95 3.91
N VAL A 55 26.03 63.85 5.25
CA VAL A 55 26.98 64.69 6.01
C VAL A 55 28.41 64.28 5.68
N THR A 56 28.70 62.97 5.64
CA THR A 56 30.02 62.46 5.30
C THR A 56 30.39 62.78 3.83
N GLU A 57 29.45 62.67 2.90
CA GLU A 57 29.64 63.03 1.49
C GLU A 57 29.92 64.53 1.33
N ALA A 58 29.11 65.39 1.95
CA ALA A 58 29.30 66.84 1.88
C ALA A 58 30.61 67.29 2.53
N ASN A 59 31.07 66.60 3.59
CA ASN A 59 32.38 66.82 4.20
C ASN A 59 33.52 66.43 3.23
N SER A 60 33.44 65.26 2.60
CA SER A 60 34.45 64.78 1.64
C SER A 60 34.53 65.65 0.39
N GLU A 61 33.38 66.05 -0.16
CA GLU A 61 33.30 66.93 -1.34
C GLU A 61 33.88 68.32 -1.03
N TYR A 62 33.59 68.85 0.16
CA TYR A 62 34.16 70.11 0.62
C TYR A 62 35.68 70.05 0.76
N LEU A 63 36.22 69.01 1.42
CA LEU A 63 37.67 68.82 1.54
C LEU A 63 38.34 68.66 0.16
N MET A 64 37.75 67.86 -0.71
CA MET A 64 38.26 67.62 -2.06
C MET A 64 38.36 68.93 -2.86
N GLN A 65 37.34 69.79 -2.78
CA GLN A 65 37.37 71.08 -3.46
C GLN A 65 38.43 72.04 -2.89
N ILE A 66 38.67 72.00 -1.57
CA ILE A 66 39.74 72.79 -0.95
C ILE A 66 41.11 72.31 -1.42
N ILE A 67 41.33 70.99 -1.48
CA ILE A 67 42.57 70.38 -2.00
C ILE A 67 42.79 70.75 -3.47
N LEU A 68 41.75 70.69 -4.30
CA LEU A 68 41.84 71.04 -5.72
C LEU A 68 42.13 72.53 -5.96
N ASN A 69 41.78 73.39 -5.01
CA ASN A 69 42.02 74.83 -5.08
C ASN A 69 43.37 75.25 -4.45
N ALA A 70 44.11 74.31 -3.85
CA ALA A 70 45.47 74.53 -3.38
C ALA A 70 46.41 74.54 -4.60
N ASP A 71 46.87 75.74 -5.00
CA ASP A 71 47.67 75.94 -6.22
C ASP A 71 49.17 75.62 -6.01
N SER A 72 49.62 75.26 -4.80
CA SER A 72 51.00 74.86 -4.48
C SER A 72 51.10 73.84 -3.32
N ASP A 73 52.25 73.15 -3.21
CA ASP A 73 52.58 72.25 -2.07
C ASP A 73 52.67 72.99 -0.70
N GLU A 74 52.75 74.33 -0.71
CA GLU A 74 52.69 75.18 0.49
C GLU A 74 51.25 75.50 0.94
N ASP A 75 50.25 75.34 0.06
CA ASP A 75 48.82 75.55 0.32
C ASP A 75 48.15 74.27 0.86
N GLN A 76 48.79 73.63 1.84
CA GLN A 76 48.20 72.45 2.49
C GLN A 76 46.83 72.80 3.07
N VAL A 77 45.89 71.84 3.01
CA VAL A 77 44.59 71.95 3.68
C VAL A 77 44.84 72.41 5.11
N PRO A 78 44.22 73.51 5.57
CA PRO A 78 44.41 73.98 6.92
C PRO A 78 44.16 72.84 7.90
N GLU A 79 45.15 72.54 8.75
CA GLU A 79 45.06 71.44 9.72
C GLU A 79 43.80 71.56 10.59
N GLU A 80 43.41 72.81 10.91
CA GLU A 80 42.18 73.15 11.60
C GLU A 80 40.91 72.70 10.84
N LEU A 81 40.90 72.77 9.50
CA LEU A 81 39.77 72.33 8.69
C LEU A 81 39.68 70.80 8.61
N SER A 82 40.83 70.13 8.48
CA SER A 82 40.89 68.67 8.54
C SER A 82 40.36 68.16 9.88
N ALA A 83 40.82 68.76 10.98
CA ALA A 83 40.37 68.44 12.33
C ALA A 83 38.86 68.70 12.53
N ASP A 84 38.31 69.79 12.01
CA ASP A 84 36.87 70.09 12.08
C ASP A 84 36.01 69.08 11.30
N VAL A 85 36.49 68.63 10.14
CA VAL A 85 35.80 67.59 9.35
C VAL A 85 35.88 66.23 10.02
N GLU A 86 37.05 65.83 10.53
CA GLU A 86 37.21 64.61 11.32
C GLU A 86 36.30 64.61 12.55
N LYS A 87 36.31 65.71 13.30
CA LYS A 87 35.41 65.90 14.46
C LYS A 87 33.95 65.76 14.05
N THR A 88 33.52 66.43 12.98
CA THR A 88 32.14 66.35 12.48
C THR A 88 31.77 64.93 12.07
N ASN A 89 32.67 64.21 11.40
CA ASN A 89 32.45 62.82 11.00
C ASN A 89 32.34 61.92 12.23
N GLY A 90 33.20 62.12 13.24
CA GLY A 90 33.13 61.43 14.52
C GLY A 90 31.80 61.66 15.25
N GLU A 91 31.40 62.92 15.44
CA GLU A 91 30.12 63.29 16.06
C GLU A 91 28.92 62.74 15.29
N THR A 92 28.97 62.75 13.95
CA THR A 92 27.93 62.19 13.08
C THR A 92 27.82 60.69 13.26
N SER A 93 28.95 59.99 13.31
CA SER A 93 29.01 58.53 13.44
C SER A 93 28.53 58.09 14.82
N GLN A 94 28.98 58.76 15.89
CA GLN A 94 28.52 58.51 17.24
C GLN A 94 27.01 58.74 17.36
N ARG A 95 26.49 59.86 16.86
CA ARG A 95 25.07 60.17 16.96
C ARG A 95 24.20 59.24 16.11
N LEU A 96 24.71 58.80 14.96
CA LEU A 96 24.07 57.77 14.15
C LEU A 96 23.99 56.44 14.94
N GLU A 97 25.07 56.03 15.59
CA GLU A 97 25.11 54.81 16.39
C GLU A 97 24.12 54.86 17.57
N GLU A 98 24.15 55.93 18.36
CA GLU A 98 23.22 56.12 19.49
C GLU A 98 21.75 56.02 19.07
N VAL A 99 21.38 56.72 17.99
CA VAL A 99 20.00 56.71 17.48
C VAL A 99 19.65 55.36 16.87
N SER A 100 20.60 54.72 16.19
CA SER A 100 20.41 53.40 15.59
C SER A 100 20.13 52.34 16.64
N GLU A 101 20.88 52.34 17.75
CA GLU A 101 20.66 51.41 18.85
C GLU A 101 19.31 51.64 19.52
N VAL A 102 18.89 52.90 19.71
CA VAL A 102 17.57 53.23 20.25
C VAL A 102 16.44 52.74 19.32
N ILE A 103 16.58 52.93 18.00
CA ILE A 103 15.59 52.46 17.01
C ILE A 103 15.54 50.92 16.99
N LYS A 104 16.69 50.25 16.94
CA LYS A 104 16.77 48.77 16.96
C LYS A 104 16.14 48.20 18.22
N ALA A 105 16.47 48.75 19.39
CA ALA A 105 15.90 48.33 20.67
C ALA A 105 14.38 48.49 20.69
N ASN A 106 13.86 49.59 20.14
CA ASN A 106 12.41 49.84 20.04
C ASN A 106 11.72 48.83 19.10
N LEU A 107 12.29 48.63 17.91
CA LEU A 107 11.80 47.66 16.92
C LEU A 107 11.78 46.24 17.48
N TRP A 108 12.86 45.83 18.16
CA TRP A 108 12.93 44.52 18.80
C TRP A 108 11.87 44.37 19.89
N THR A 109 11.85 45.26 20.87
CA THR A 109 10.97 45.13 22.05
C THR A 109 9.48 45.17 21.69
N ARG A 110 9.09 45.97 20.68
CA ARG A 110 7.67 46.13 20.31
C ARG A 110 7.18 45.11 19.29
N HIS A 111 8.05 44.64 18.39
CA HIS A 111 7.66 43.86 17.23
C HIS A 111 8.45 42.55 17.10
N GLY A 112 9.78 42.65 17.11
CA GLY A 112 10.67 41.52 16.87
C GLY A 112 10.57 40.41 17.91
N GLU A 113 10.63 40.76 19.19
CA GLU A 113 10.58 39.81 20.30
C GLU A 113 9.29 38.99 20.25
N LYS A 114 8.13 39.65 20.13
CA LYS A 114 6.84 38.97 20.06
C LYS A 114 6.76 38.03 18.86
N THR A 115 7.21 38.47 17.68
CA THR A 115 7.13 37.69 16.45
C THR A 115 8.01 36.44 16.53
N VAL A 116 9.24 36.59 17.02
CA VAL A 116 10.18 35.48 17.21
C VAL A 116 9.67 34.51 18.28
N MET A 117 9.23 35.01 19.43
CA MET A 117 8.71 34.16 20.52
C MET A 117 7.44 33.42 20.11
N PHE A 118 6.59 34.03 19.28
CA PHE A 118 5.42 33.36 18.72
C PHE A 118 5.82 32.19 17.82
N ALA A 119 6.75 32.41 16.88
CA ALA A 119 7.24 31.35 16.00
C ALA A 119 7.95 30.21 16.77
N ILE A 120 8.69 30.54 17.83
CA ILE A 120 9.27 29.54 18.75
C ILE A 120 8.16 28.74 19.42
N GLY A 121 7.17 29.41 20.00
CA GLY A 121 6.06 28.76 20.70
C GLY A 121 5.23 27.85 19.80
N GLU A 122 4.99 28.23 18.54
CA GLU A 122 4.31 27.35 17.57
C GLU A 122 5.14 26.09 17.25
N ALA A 123 6.44 26.25 17.01
CA ALA A 123 7.33 25.13 16.75
C ALA A 123 7.46 24.20 17.98
N GLU A 124 7.57 24.75 19.18
CA GLU A 124 7.63 23.98 20.43
C GLU A 124 6.34 23.21 20.69
N LYS A 125 5.18 23.85 20.52
CA LYS A 125 3.89 23.19 20.67
C LYS A 125 3.74 22.00 19.74
N VAL A 126 4.07 22.15 18.45
CA VAL A 126 3.98 21.05 17.48
C VAL A 126 4.99 19.95 17.80
N TYR A 127 6.17 20.29 18.33
CA TYR A 127 7.11 19.30 18.83
C TYR A 127 6.54 18.50 20.00
N GLU A 128 5.96 19.17 21.01
CA GLU A 128 5.33 18.52 22.16
C GLU A 128 4.17 17.61 21.74
N ASP A 129 3.31 18.07 20.82
CA ASP A 129 2.21 17.27 20.27
C ASP A 129 2.73 16.01 19.54
N ALA A 130 3.81 16.14 18.76
CA ALA A 130 4.45 15.03 18.05
C ALA A 130 5.18 14.07 19.00
N GLU A 131 5.75 14.58 20.09
CA GLU A 131 6.38 13.77 21.13
C GLU A 131 5.33 12.93 21.88
N ALA A 132 4.21 13.55 22.28
CA ALA A 132 3.14 12.91 23.03
C ALA A 132 2.37 11.83 22.24
N THR A 133 2.39 11.87 20.90
CA THR A 133 1.67 10.92 20.05
C THR A 133 2.36 9.55 20.05
N GLN A 134 1.68 8.50 20.52
CA GLN A 134 2.25 7.14 20.52
C GLN A 134 2.17 6.51 19.13
N ILE A 135 3.23 5.82 18.70
CA ILE A 135 3.23 5.13 17.41
C ILE A 135 2.53 3.78 17.48
N ASP A 136 1.61 3.56 16.55
CA ASP A 136 1.18 2.25 16.12
C ASP A 136 1.33 2.09 14.58
N LEU A 137 0.97 0.92 14.06
CA LEU A 137 1.08 0.60 12.63
C LEU A 137 0.15 1.45 11.73
N VAL A 138 -0.86 2.12 12.31
CA VAL A 138 -1.86 2.94 11.63
C VAL A 138 -1.53 4.43 11.77
N SER A 139 -0.91 4.84 12.87
CA SER A 139 -0.61 6.25 13.20
C SER A 139 0.64 6.80 12.51
N TYR A 140 1.51 5.95 11.96
CA TYR A 140 2.79 6.37 11.39
C TYR A 140 2.67 7.45 10.30
N GLU A 141 1.65 7.36 9.43
CA GLU A 141 1.40 8.38 8.41
C GLU A 141 1.00 9.73 9.02
N ASN A 142 0.34 9.73 10.18
CA ASN A 142 -0.01 10.94 10.91
C ASN A 142 1.22 11.57 11.57
N ASP A 143 2.08 10.74 12.15
CA ASP A 143 3.34 11.18 12.75
C ASP A 143 4.31 11.76 11.70
N GLU A 144 4.36 11.17 10.51
CA GLU A 144 5.14 11.71 9.39
C GLU A 144 4.64 13.10 8.96
N LYS A 145 3.32 13.32 8.98
CA LYS A 145 2.73 14.65 8.69
C LYS A 145 3.09 15.66 9.77
N GLN A 146 3.03 15.28 11.05
CA GLN A 146 3.43 16.16 12.16
C GLN A 146 4.92 16.53 12.08
N LEU A 147 5.81 15.58 11.80
CA LEU A 147 7.24 15.84 11.63
C LEU A 147 7.54 16.77 10.44
N LYS A 148 6.79 16.63 9.33
CA LYS A 148 6.86 17.55 8.18
C LYS A 148 6.37 18.94 8.55
N HIS A 149 5.27 19.05 9.29
CA HIS A 149 4.77 20.34 9.76
C HIS A 149 5.77 21.05 10.68
N LEU A 150 6.37 20.31 11.63
CA LEU A 150 7.44 20.84 12.47
C LEU A 150 8.65 21.32 11.66
N GLU A 151 9.02 20.61 10.59
CA GLU A 151 10.11 21.03 9.70
C GLU A 151 9.80 22.35 8.98
N ILE A 152 8.55 22.55 8.57
CA ILE A 152 8.08 23.83 8.01
C ILE A 152 8.18 24.94 9.05
N LEU A 153 7.68 24.72 10.26
CA LEU A 153 7.73 25.72 11.34
C LEU A 153 9.16 26.09 11.75
N ILE A 154 10.08 25.13 11.81
CA ILE A 154 11.51 25.42 12.07
C ILE A 154 12.10 26.27 10.95
N LYS A 155 11.70 26.03 9.70
CA LYS A 155 12.15 26.85 8.55
C LYS A 155 11.58 28.27 8.64
N GLU A 156 10.29 28.42 8.94
CA GLU A 156 9.64 29.72 9.14
C GLU A 156 10.29 30.48 10.31
N LEU A 157 10.57 29.81 11.44
CA LEU A 157 11.31 30.38 12.56
C LEU A 157 12.70 30.90 12.14
N LYS A 158 13.42 30.17 11.29
CA LYS A 158 14.71 30.64 10.75
C LYS A 158 14.57 31.87 9.87
N GLU A 159 13.54 31.94 9.05
CA GLU A 159 13.25 33.09 8.19
C GLU A 159 12.86 34.32 9.02
N VAL A 160 12.01 34.15 10.02
CA VAL A 160 11.64 35.19 10.99
C VAL A 160 12.87 35.65 11.77
N HIS A 161 13.68 34.73 12.29
CA HIS A 161 14.92 35.07 13.00
C HIS A 161 15.89 35.84 12.08
N SER A 162 16.09 35.41 10.83
CA SER A 162 16.94 36.11 9.87
C SER A 162 16.48 37.54 9.62
N THR A 163 15.16 37.75 9.52
CA THR A 163 14.56 39.07 9.33
C THR A 163 14.83 39.98 10.54
N TRP A 164 14.71 39.43 11.75
CA TRP A 164 14.89 40.16 13.00
C TRP A 164 16.34 40.24 13.50
N ARG A 165 17.26 39.46 12.91
CA ARG A 165 18.65 39.32 13.36
C ARG A 165 19.39 40.66 13.42
N GLY A 166 19.16 41.56 12.48
CA GLY A 166 19.81 42.88 12.46
C GLY A 166 19.36 43.82 13.58
N TRP A 167 18.16 43.59 14.13
CA TRP A 167 17.47 44.46 15.08
C TRP A 167 17.54 43.95 16.52
N ALA A 168 17.69 42.64 16.70
CA ALA A 168 17.75 42.00 18.01
C ALA A 168 19.05 42.35 18.77
N PRO A 169 19.02 42.43 20.11
CA PRO A 169 20.22 42.45 20.96
C PRO A 169 21.08 41.20 20.76
N VAL A 170 22.39 41.31 20.97
CA VAL A 170 23.34 40.19 20.79
C VAL A 170 22.98 38.97 21.65
N THR A 171 22.48 39.19 22.87
CA THR A 171 22.01 38.12 23.76
C THR A 171 20.83 37.38 23.15
N ALA A 172 19.77 38.09 22.78
CA ALA A 172 18.58 37.52 22.15
C ALA A 172 18.90 36.78 20.84
N ARG A 173 19.86 37.28 20.04
CA ARG A 173 20.32 36.56 18.84
C ARG A 173 20.86 35.18 19.18
N LYS A 174 21.75 35.10 20.16
CA LYS A 174 22.36 33.83 20.60
C LYS A 174 21.33 32.89 21.19
N ASP A 175 20.42 33.40 21.99
CA ASP A 175 19.36 32.60 22.61
C ASP A 175 18.46 31.96 21.56
N VAL A 176 18.04 32.73 20.55
CA VAL A 176 17.20 32.22 19.45
C VAL A 176 17.99 31.25 18.55
N GLU A 177 19.25 31.55 18.23
CA GLU A 177 20.13 30.64 17.47
C GLU A 177 20.28 29.29 18.19
N GLU A 178 20.44 29.31 19.52
CA GLU A 178 20.53 28.11 20.34
C GLU A 178 19.20 27.35 20.40
N ILE A 179 18.06 28.04 20.55
CA ILE A 179 16.73 27.41 20.53
C ILE A 179 16.47 26.72 19.19
N VAL A 180 16.77 27.38 18.06
CA VAL A 180 16.66 26.79 16.72
C VAL A 180 17.51 25.52 16.61
N ARG A 181 18.77 25.60 17.05
CA ARG A 181 19.69 24.44 17.04
C ARG A 181 19.15 23.29 17.89
N GLN A 182 18.61 23.59 19.06
CA GLN A 182 18.01 22.60 19.96
C GLN A 182 16.75 21.97 19.34
N LEU A 183 15.86 22.77 18.76
CA LEU A 183 14.66 22.27 18.06
C LEU A 183 15.03 21.34 16.90
N GLU A 184 16.03 21.69 16.09
CA GLU A 184 16.51 20.81 15.01
C GLU A 184 17.06 19.49 15.53
N THR A 185 17.87 19.56 16.59
CA THR A 185 18.47 18.38 17.21
C THR A 185 17.37 17.47 17.77
N ARG A 186 16.44 18.05 18.53
CA ARG A 186 15.28 17.36 19.12
C ARG A 186 14.37 16.76 18.06
N LYS A 187 14.04 17.50 16.99
CA LYS A 187 13.23 17.02 15.85
C LYS A 187 13.89 15.84 15.15
N ASN A 188 15.19 15.89 14.91
CA ASN A 188 15.92 14.78 14.29
C ASN A 188 16.01 13.54 15.21
N ALA A 189 16.16 13.75 16.52
CA ALA A 189 16.11 12.67 17.50
C ALA A 189 14.72 12.03 17.54
N LEU A 190 13.66 12.83 17.59
CA LEU A 190 12.27 12.38 17.55
C LEU A 190 12.00 11.57 16.28
N LYS A 191 12.39 12.06 15.10
CA LYS A 191 12.27 11.32 13.85
C LYS A 191 12.91 9.93 13.93
N ARG A 192 14.15 9.84 14.43
CA ARG A 192 14.86 8.55 14.58
C ARG A 192 14.18 7.63 15.59
N GLN A 193 13.74 8.17 16.72
CA GLN A 193 12.98 7.41 17.72
C GLN A 193 11.70 6.84 17.09
N LYS A 194 10.95 7.68 16.38
CA LYS A 194 9.69 7.30 15.75
C LYS A 194 9.89 6.19 14.71
N GLU A 195 10.92 6.32 13.86
CA GLU A 195 11.27 5.30 12.88
C GLU A 195 11.70 3.97 13.54
N ALA A 196 12.43 4.01 14.65
CA ALA A 196 12.82 2.82 15.40
C ALA A 196 11.61 2.11 16.04
N GLU A 197 10.70 2.87 16.66
CA GLU A 197 9.46 2.35 17.24
C GLU A 197 8.56 1.70 16.18
N PHE A 198 8.40 2.34 15.02
CA PHE A 198 7.64 1.77 13.90
C PHE A 198 8.24 0.46 13.39
N ASN A 199 9.57 0.43 13.18
CA ASN A 199 10.25 -0.79 12.73
C ASN A 199 10.11 -1.93 13.74
N LYS A 200 10.14 -1.62 15.05
CA LYS A 200 9.89 -2.59 16.12
C LYS A 200 8.46 -3.11 16.08
N ALA A 201 7.47 -2.24 15.93
CA ALA A 201 6.05 -2.62 15.85
C ALA A 201 5.79 -3.51 14.62
N ARG A 202 6.38 -3.15 13.47
CA ARG A 202 6.33 -3.95 12.24
C ARG A 202 6.96 -5.32 12.42
N GLY A 203 8.16 -5.40 13.00
CA GLY A 203 8.84 -6.67 13.27
C GLY A 203 8.03 -7.58 14.21
N ALA A 204 7.41 -7.01 15.26
CA ALA A 204 6.53 -7.76 16.16
C ALA A 204 5.29 -8.30 15.42
N ALA A 205 4.66 -7.48 14.56
CA ALA A 205 3.51 -7.92 13.77
C ALA A 205 3.89 -9.03 12.77
N GLU A 206 5.08 -8.97 12.18
CA GLU A 206 5.57 -10.01 11.29
C GLU A 206 5.83 -11.32 12.03
N LEU A 207 6.44 -11.29 13.22
CA LEU A 207 6.61 -12.48 14.07
C LEU A 207 5.28 -13.12 14.46
N VAL A 208 4.27 -12.30 14.77
CA VAL A 208 2.91 -12.80 15.06
C VAL A 208 2.31 -13.45 13.82
N ARG A 209 2.51 -12.86 12.63
CA ARG A 209 2.04 -13.44 11.36
C ARG A 209 2.69 -14.78 11.09
N THR A 210 4.02 -14.89 11.22
CA THR A 210 4.73 -16.15 10.98
C THR A 210 4.33 -17.22 11.99
N ALA A 211 4.17 -16.87 13.26
CA ALA A 211 3.69 -17.82 14.28
C ALA A 211 2.26 -18.29 13.98
N ALA A 212 1.38 -17.40 13.51
CA ALA A 212 0.03 -17.77 13.09
C ALA A 212 0.01 -18.66 11.84
N GLU A 213 0.92 -18.43 10.89
CA GLU A 213 1.12 -19.29 9.72
C GLU A 213 1.62 -20.68 10.12
N ASP A 214 2.60 -20.77 11.02
CA ASP A 214 3.11 -22.04 11.55
C ASP A 214 2.04 -22.83 12.32
N GLU A 215 1.23 -22.16 13.14
CA GLU A 215 0.10 -22.83 13.80
C GLU A 215 -0.97 -23.29 12.80
N ARG A 216 -1.20 -22.50 11.74
CA ARG A 216 -2.13 -22.87 10.66
C ARG A 216 -1.63 -24.08 9.87
N THR A 217 -0.32 -24.18 9.59
CA THR A 217 0.25 -25.34 8.90
C THR A 217 0.18 -26.60 9.76
N LYS A 218 0.54 -26.53 11.04
CA LYS A 218 0.38 -27.64 12.00
C LYS A 218 -1.07 -28.13 12.09
N LEU A 219 -2.02 -27.20 12.15
CA LEU A 219 -3.44 -27.54 12.17
C LEU A 219 -3.87 -28.23 10.86
N ALA A 220 -3.40 -27.74 9.72
CA ALA A 220 -3.70 -28.33 8.41
C ALA A 220 -3.08 -29.74 8.26
N GLU A 221 -1.86 -29.96 8.74
CA GLU A 221 -1.22 -31.28 8.77
C GLU A 221 -1.98 -32.25 9.66
N THR A 222 -2.39 -31.80 10.85
CA THR A 222 -3.21 -32.61 11.77
C THR A 222 -4.55 -32.98 11.14
N GLN A 223 -5.20 -32.05 10.44
CA GLN A 223 -6.44 -32.31 9.71
C GLN A 223 -6.23 -33.30 8.56
N ARG A 224 -5.14 -33.17 7.80
CA ARG A 224 -4.79 -34.12 6.72
C ARG A 224 -4.52 -35.52 7.26
N ALA A 225 -3.81 -35.64 8.37
CA ALA A 225 -3.55 -36.94 9.01
C ALA A 225 -4.86 -37.63 9.42
N LYS A 226 -5.78 -36.89 10.07
CA LYS A 226 -7.12 -37.41 10.42
C LYS A 226 -7.93 -37.84 9.20
N LEU A 227 -7.88 -37.07 8.11
CA LEU A 227 -8.57 -37.45 6.88
C LEU A 227 -7.96 -38.72 6.25
N ALA A 228 -6.64 -38.89 6.30
CA ALA A 228 -5.97 -40.08 5.82
C ALA A 228 -6.35 -41.33 6.65
N GLU A 229 -6.42 -41.21 7.98
CA GLU A 229 -6.91 -42.29 8.86
C GLU A 229 -8.35 -42.69 8.51
N ILE A 230 -9.24 -41.72 8.29
CA ILE A 230 -10.62 -41.98 7.87
C ILE A 230 -10.67 -42.67 6.51
N GLN A 231 -9.82 -42.27 5.56
CA GLN A 231 -9.74 -42.90 4.24
C GLN A 231 -9.24 -44.35 4.31
N ILE A 232 -8.22 -44.61 5.13
CA ILE A 232 -7.72 -45.97 5.37
C ILE A 232 -8.82 -46.84 5.98
N ALA A 233 -9.49 -46.37 7.04
CA ALA A 233 -10.57 -47.10 7.68
C ALA A 233 -11.75 -47.37 6.73
N ALA A 234 -12.09 -46.40 5.86
CA ALA A 234 -13.13 -46.57 4.85
C ALA A 234 -12.75 -47.62 3.80
N GLU A 235 -11.48 -47.67 3.40
CA GLU A 235 -10.97 -48.65 2.43
C GLU A 235 -10.90 -50.05 3.03
N GLU A 236 -10.45 -50.19 4.29
CA GLU A 236 -10.49 -51.45 5.03
C GLU A 236 -11.93 -52.00 5.15
N ALA A 237 -12.89 -51.13 5.47
CA ALA A 237 -14.30 -51.49 5.51
C ALA A 237 -14.84 -51.91 4.14
N ARG A 238 -14.38 -51.28 3.05
CA ARG A 238 -14.74 -51.64 1.67
C ARG A 238 -14.24 -53.03 1.31
N ILE A 239 -12.97 -53.33 1.62
CA ILE A 239 -12.35 -54.65 1.39
C ILE A 239 -13.09 -55.73 2.19
N ALA A 240 -13.36 -55.49 3.48
CA ALA A 240 -14.12 -56.43 4.31
C ALA A 240 -15.51 -56.73 3.73
N ALA A 241 -16.22 -55.71 3.23
CA ALA A 241 -17.51 -55.90 2.59
C ALA A 241 -17.41 -56.67 1.25
N GLU A 242 -16.33 -56.50 0.49
CA GLU A 242 -16.07 -57.29 -0.72
C GLU A 242 -15.77 -58.76 -0.39
N ASP A 243 -14.99 -59.02 0.67
CA ASP A 243 -14.73 -60.39 1.16
C ASP A 243 -16.01 -61.08 1.62
N GLU A 244 -16.87 -60.41 2.39
CA GLU A 244 -18.18 -60.94 2.79
C GLU A 244 -19.05 -61.29 1.59
N ARG A 245 -19.08 -60.41 0.56
CA ARG A 245 -19.79 -60.68 -0.69
C ARG A 245 -19.21 -61.88 -1.44
N ALA A 246 -17.89 -62.01 -1.49
CA ALA A 246 -17.21 -63.14 -2.12
C ALA A 246 -17.52 -64.46 -1.38
N GLN A 247 -17.52 -64.45 -0.04
CA GLN A 247 -17.91 -65.59 0.77
C GLN A 247 -19.37 -65.98 0.51
N PHE A 248 -20.29 -65.01 0.47
CA PHE A 248 -21.68 -65.27 0.15
C PHE A 248 -21.85 -65.87 -1.26
N ALA A 249 -21.12 -65.34 -2.25
CA ALA A 249 -21.11 -65.86 -3.62
C ALA A 249 -20.60 -67.31 -3.70
N LEU A 250 -19.56 -67.65 -2.92
CA LEU A 250 -19.05 -69.03 -2.84
C LEU A 250 -20.07 -69.98 -2.22
N VAL A 251 -20.80 -69.55 -1.19
CA VAL A 251 -21.88 -70.36 -0.60
C VAL A 251 -23.00 -70.61 -1.62
N GLN A 252 -23.41 -69.58 -2.35
CA GLN A 252 -24.40 -69.70 -3.44
C GLN A 252 -23.90 -70.67 -4.52
N LEU A 253 -22.66 -70.54 -4.97
CA LEU A 253 -22.09 -71.44 -5.99
C LEU A 253 -22.07 -72.90 -5.52
N ARG A 254 -21.72 -73.16 -4.26
CA ARG A 254 -21.77 -74.52 -3.69
C ARG A 254 -23.20 -75.06 -3.64
N GLN A 255 -24.18 -74.22 -3.28
CA GLN A 255 -25.60 -74.60 -3.31
C GLN A 255 -26.06 -74.94 -4.73
N ASP A 256 -25.70 -74.10 -5.71
CA ASP A 256 -26.00 -74.33 -7.13
C ASP A 256 -25.36 -75.61 -7.66
N GLN A 257 -24.08 -75.87 -7.31
CA GLN A 257 -23.38 -77.10 -7.66
C GLN A 257 -24.06 -78.33 -7.05
N ALA A 258 -24.48 -78.26 -5.78
CA ALA A 258 -25.21 -79.34 -5.13
C ALA A 258 -26.58 -79.58 -5.79
N GLN A 259 -27.30 -78.53 -6.18
CA GLN A 259 -28.54 -78.65 -6.94
C GLN A 259 -28.31 -79.30 -8.31
N ARG A 260 -27.25 -78.90 -9.02
CA ARG A 260 -26.86 -79.53 -10.29
C ARG A 260 -26.48 -81.00 -10.13
N SER A 261 -25.76 -81.38 -9.07
CA SER A 261 -25.46 -82.78 -8.77
C SER A 261 -26.73 -83.58 -8.53
N LYS A 262 -27.66 -83.07 -7.72
CA LYS A 262 -28.97 -83.71 -7.51
C LYS A 262 -29.78 -83.85 -8.80
N LEU A 263 -29.75 -82.83 -9.66
CA LEU A 263 -30.41 -82.88 -10.97
C LEU A 263 -29.75 -83.94 -11.87
N ALA A 264 -28.41 -84.02 -11.88
CA ALA A 264 -27.67 -85.00 -12.65
C ALA A 264 -27.92 -86.43 -12.14
N GLU A 265 -27.94 -86.65 -10.82
CA GLU A 265 -28.32 -87.92 -10.19
C GLU A 265 -29.76 -88.30 -10.55
N ALA A 266 -30.70 -87.35 -10.51
CA ALA A 266 -32.07 -87.58 -10.93
C ALA A 266 -32.19 -87.89 -12.43
N GLN A 267 -31.36 -87.28 -13.28
CA GLN A 267 -31.28 -87.58 -14.71
C GLN A 267 -30.69 -88.96 -14.98
N ILE A 268 -29.64 -89.36 -14.26
CA ILE A 268 -29.06 -90.71 -14.33
C ILE A 268 -30.11 -91.73 -13.88
N ALA A 269 -30.79 -91.51 -12.75
CA ALA A 269 -31.86 -92.38 -12.29
C ALA A 269 -33.04 -92.44 -13.28
N ALA A 270 -33.37 -91.34 -13.95
CA ALA A 270 -34.38 -91.31 -14.99
C ALA A 270 -33.93 -92.05 -16.26
N GLU A 271 -32.67 -91.95 -16.65
CA GLU A 271 -32.05 -92.72 -17.74
C GLU A 271 -31.98 -94.21 -17.41
N GLU A 272 -31.63 -94.60 -16.18
CA GLU A 272 -31.67 -95.98 -15.70
C GLU A 272 -33.10 -96.53 -15.71
N ALA A 273 -34.07 -95.77 -15.19
CA ALA A 273 -35.48 -96.15 -15.26
C ALA A 273 -35.98 -96.26 -16.71
N ARG A 274 -35.50 -95.40 -17.61
CA ARG A 274 -35.80 -95.46 -19.04
C ARG A 274 -35.12 -96.65 -19.71
N PHE A 275 -33.91 -97.02 -19.30
CA PHE A 275 -33.20 -98.20 -19.76
C PHE A 275 -33.91 -99.48 -19.28
N ASP A 276 -34.36 -99.52 -18.04
CA ASP A 276 -35.18 -100.61 -17.51
C ASP A 276 -36.53 -100.71 -18.22
N LEU A 277 -37.16 -99.58 -18.54
CA LEU A 277 -38.35 -99.53 -19.40
C LEU A 277 -38.05 -100.05 -20.81
N MET A 278 -36.90 -99.69 -21.40
CA MET A 278 -36.48 -100.18 -22.72
C MET A 278 -36.18 -101.68 -22.70
N LYS A 279 -35.66 -102.20 -21.59
CA LYS A 279 -35.44 -103.63 -21.33
C LYS A 279 -36.76 -104.37 -21.15
N ALA A 280 -37.74 -103.76 -20.49
CA ALA A 280 -39.12 -104.25 -20.38
C ALA A 280 -39.84 -104.21 -21.74
N GLN A 281 -39.59 -103.19 -22.57
CA GLN A 281 -40.06 -103.14 -23.96
C GLN A 281 -39.38 -104.22 -24.81
N HIS A 282 -38.09 -104.49 -24.64
CA HIS A 282 -37.42 -105.62 -25.32
C HIS A 282 -37.98 -106.98 -24.88
N LYS A 283 -38.38 -107.13 -23.60
CA LYS A 283 -39.08 -108.31 -23.10
C LYS A 283 -40.52 -108.42 -23.61
N ALA A 284 -41.18 -107.30 -23.90
CA ALA A 284 -42.51 -107.26 -24.52
C ALA A 284 -42.48 -107.43 -26.06
N VAL A 285 -41.34 -107.17 -26.71
CA VAL A 285 -41.13 -107.33 -28.16
C VAL A 285 -40.73 -108.77 -28.54
N GLU A 286 -40.33 -109.63 -27.59
CA GLU A 286 -40.13 -111.07 -27.82
C GLU A 286 -41.45 -111.88 -27.95
N GLU A 287 -42.63 -111.27 -27.72
CA GLU A 287 -43.95 -111.94 -27.82
C GLU A 287 -44.88 -111.41 -28.94
N ALA A 288 -44.49 -110.43 -29.77
CA ALA A 288 -45.22 -110.11 -31.00
C ALA A 288 -44.38 -109.27 -31.96
N GLY A 289 -44.23 -109.74 -33.19
CA GLY A 289 -43.48 -109.06 -34.26
C GLY A 289 -44.18 -107.85 -34.89
N THR A 290 -43.34 -106.92 -35.38
CA THR A 290 -43.41 -106.14 -36.66
C THR A 290 -44.72 -105.42 -37.00
N GLU A 291 -44.83 -104.16 -37.44
CA GLU A 291 -44.01 -102.99 -37.85
C GLU A 291 -45.05 -101.95 -38.41
N PRO A 292 -44.72 -100.78 -39.01
CA PRO A 292 -44.01 -99.58 -38.56
C PRO A 292 -44.90 -98.29 -38.69
N ARG A 293 -44.28 -97.12 -38.43
CA ARG A 293 -44.54 -95.77 -39.01
C ARG A 293 -45.12 -94.63 -38.14
N ASP A 294 -44.30 -93.57 -38.18
CA ASP A 294 -44.61 -92.15 -38.44
C ASP A 294 -45.05 -91.22 -37.30
N ASN A 295 -43.99 -90.74 -36.65
CA ASN A 295 -43.79 -89.40 -36.11
C ASN A 295 -44.49 -88.28 -36.92
N PRO A 296 -45.13 -87.32 -36.23
CA PRO A 296 -44.82 -85.93 -36.56
C PRO A 296 -44.63 -85.05 -35.31
N MET A 297 -43.45 -84.43 -35.27
CA MET A 297 -43.22 -83.02 -34.94
C MET A 297 -43.95 -82.46 -33.70
N GLY A 298 -43.25 -82.53 -32.57
CA GLY A 298 -43.49 -81.64 -31.44
C GLY A 298 -43.38 -80.17 -31.87
N ALA A 299 -44.37 -79.39 -31.45
CA ALA A 299 -44.51 -77.98 -31.74
C ALA A 299 -43.24 -77.19 -31.41
N ILE A 300 -42.67 -76.54 -32.42
CA ILE A 300 -41.78 -75.41 -32.22
C ILE A 300 -42.67 -74.28 -31.67
N SER A 301 -42.53 -73.97 -30.38
CA SER A 301 -43.03 -72.73 -29.81
C SER A 301 -42.44 -71.57 -30.60
N LYS A 302 -43.25 -70.98 -31.48
CA LYS A 302 -42.95 -69.74 -32.18
C LYS A 302 -42.82 -68.65 -31.11
N ILE A 303 -41.61 -68.43 -30.60
CA ILE A 303 -41.32 -67.26 -29.77
C ILE A 303 -41.59 -66.07 -30.69
N ARG A 304 -42.71 -65.39 -30.48
CA ARG A 304 -42.90 -64.03 -30.95
C ARG A 304 -41.86 -63.19 -30.21
N LEU A 305 -40.75 -62.92 -30.86
CA LEU A 305 -39.96 -61.75 -30.50
C LEU A 305 -40.90 -60.56 -30.70
N LYS A 306 -41.32 -59.94 -29.60
CA LYS A 306 -41.86 -58.58 -29.68
C LYS A 306 -40.78 -57.75 -30.36
N PRO A 307 -41.09 -56.94 -31.39
CA PRO A 307 -40.12 -55.96 -31.86
C PRO A 307 -39.71 -55.15 -30.65
N VAL A 308 -38.41 -55.16 -30.34
CA VAL A 308 -37.85 -54.25 -29.35
C VAL A 308 -38.10 -52.86 -29.92
N SER A 309 -39.06 -52.14 -29.32
CA SER A 309 -39.19 -50.71 -29.59
C SER A 309 -37.91 -50.05 -29.12
N LEU A 310 -37.26 -49.32 -30.02
CA LEU A 310 -36.09 -48.52 -29.68
C LEU A 310 -36.42 -47.63 -28.46
N PRO A 311 -35.52 -47.56 -27.46
CA PRO A 311 -35.77 -46.69 -26.32
C PRO A 311 -35.87 -45.25 -26.81
N LYS A 312 -36.99 -44.58 -26.49
CA LYS A 312 -37.27 -43.20 -26.89
C LYS A 312 -36.51 -42.25 -25.96
N PHE A 313 -35.85 -41.25 -26.55
CA PHE A 313 -35.11 -40.24 -25.79
C PHE A 313 -35.94 -38.96 -25.64
N SER A 314 -36.31 -38.62 -24.40
CA SER A 314 -37.13 -37.44 -24.05
C SER A 314 -36.33 -36.19 -23.70
N GLY A 315 -34.99 -36.23 -23.80
CA GLY A 315 -34.13 -35.06 -23.55
C GLY A 315 -33.62 -34.88 -22.11
N SER A 316 -33.91 -35.80 -21.18
CA SER A 316 -33.43 -35.75 -19.79
C SER A 316 -32.07 -36.43 -19.61
N MET A 317 -31.13 -35.77 -18.91
CA MET A 317 -29.76 -36.25 -18.71
C MET A 317 -29.67 -37.53 -17.87
N ARG A 318 -30.65 -37.78 -17.00
CA ARG A 318 -30.74 -39.03 -16.21
C ARG A 318 -31.21 -40.21 -17.06
N GLU A 319 -32.07 -39.95 -18.04
CA GLU A 319 -32.59 -40.96 -18.97
C GLU A 319 -31.57 -41.28 -20.07
N PHE A 320 -30.68 -40.35 -20.43
CA PHE A 320 -29.58 -40.59 -21.36
C PHE A 320 -28.69 -41.76 -20.95
N HIS A 321 -28.35 -41.87 -19.66
CA HIS A 321 -27.48 -42.94 -19.17
C HIS A 321 -28.17 -44.31 -19.15
N SER A 322 -29.47 -44.36 -18.82
CA SER A 322 -30.25 -45.60 -18.97
C SER A 322 -30.44 -45.99 -20.43
N TRP A 323 -30.80 -45.02 -21.29
CA TRP A 323 -30.91 -45.22 -22.73
C TRP A 323 -29.61 -45.75 -23.35
N LYS A 324 -28.47 -45.16 -23.00
CA LYS A 324 -27.15 -45.57 -23.47
C LYS A 324 -26.82 -47.00 -23.02
N LYS A 325 -27.12 -47.34 -21.77
CA LYS A 325 -26.90 -48.68 -21.22
C LYS A 325 -27.78 -49.73 -21.92
N ASP A 326 -29.03 -49.41 -22.18
CA ASP A 326 -29.97 -50.30 -22.88
C ASP A 326 -29.60 -50.44 -24.37
N TRP A 327 -29.13 -49.37 -25.01
CA TRP A 327 -28.60 -49.38 -26.38
C TRP A 327 -27.34 -50.24 -26.52
N GLU A 328 -26.38 -50.09 -25.59
CA GLU A 328 -25.16 -50.92 -25.55
C GLU A 328 -25.49 -52.40 -25.27
N SER A 329 -26.52 -52.68 -24.47
CA SER A 329 -27.01 -54.04 -24.25
C SER A 329 -27.64 -54.64 -25.50
N LEU A 330 -28.37 -53.84 -26.30
CA LEU A 330 -28.93 -54.28 -27.58
C LEU A 330 -27.86 -54.53 -28.64
N GLN A 331 -26.81 -53.72 -28.69
CA GLN A 331 -25.64 -53.99 -29.55
C GLN A 331 -24.96 -55.32 -29.19
N LYS A 332 -24.78 -55.60 -27.90
CA LYS A 332 -24.19 -56.85 -27.43
C LYS A 332 -25.05 -58.08 -27.73
N GLN A 333 -26.38 -57.94 -27.74
CA GLN A 333 -27.30 -59.03 -28.11
C GLN A 333 -27.38 -59.27 -29.62
N GLY A 334 -27.02 -58.26 -30.44
CA GLY A 334 -26.99 -58.33 -31.90
C GLY A 334 -25.81 -59.11 -32.50
N GLU A 335 -24.87 -59.59 -31.69
CA GLU A 335 -23.74 -60.43 -32.15
C GLU A 335 -23.87 -61.90 -31.69
N PRO A 336 -24.51 -62.79 -32.46
CA PRO A 336 -24.34 -64.24 -32.28
C PRO A 336 -23.44 -64.89 -33.34
N SER A 337 -23.01 -64.18 -34.38
CA SER A 337 -22.16 -64.74 -35.44
C SER A 337 -21.33 -63.64 -36.09
N GLY A 338 -20.03 -63.60 -35.80
CA GLY A 338 -19.12 -62.54 -36.24
C GLY A 338 -18.95 -62.40 -37.76
N SER A 339 -19.83 -61.62 -38.40
CA SER A 339 -19.65 -61.09 -39.75
C SER A 339 -19.80 -59.55 -39.74
N PRO A 340 -18.93 -58.80 -40.44
CA PRO A 340 -18.80 -57.33 -40.31
C PRO A 340 -19.84 -56.54 -41.13
N GLU A 341 -21.07 -57.03 -41.23
CA GLU A 341 -22.11 -56.43 -42.07
C GLU A 341 -23.42 -56.18 -41.29
N VAL A 342 -23.40 -55.20 -40.38
CA VAL A 342 -24.62 -54.43 -40.09
C VAL A 342 -24.33 -52.98 -40.43
N LYS A 343 -24.75 -52.62 -41.64
CA LYS A 343 -24.72 -51.27 -42.21
C LYS A 343 -25.57 -50.32 -41.35
N LYS A 344 -25.09 -49.07 -41.27
CA LYS A 344 -25.78 -47.86 -40.78
C LYS A 344 -27.31 -47.97 -40.88
N PHE A 345 -28.01 -48.01 -39.75
CA PHE A 345 -29.41 -47.63 -39.68
C PHE A 345 -29.50 -46.15 -39.27
N GLN A 346 -30.23 -45.40 -40.09
CA GLN A 346 -30.39 -43.95 -40.01
C GLN A 346 -31.15 -43.55 -38.75
N PHE A 347 -30.64 -42.50 -38.12
CA PHE A 347 -31.27 -41.75 -37.03
C PHE A 347 -32.43 -40.92 -37.60
N LEU A 348 -33.58 -41.54 -37.89
CA LEU A 348 -34.77 -40.87 -38.43
C LEU A 348 -36.03 -41.52 -37.84
N ASP A 349 -36.36 -41.18 -36.58
CA ASP A 349 -37.75 -41.12 -36.04
C ASP A 349 -37.84 -40.79 -34.53
N SER A 350 -36.87 -40.07 -33.94
CA SER A 350 -36.99 -39.64 -32.53
C SER A 350 -36.45 -38.23 -32.27
N MET A 351 -36.50 -37.36 -33.27
CA MET A 351 -36.57 -35.92 -33.00
C MET A 351 -38.04 -35.52 -32.96
N GLU A 352 -38.65 -35.54 -31.77
CA GLU A 352 -39.84 -34.74 -31.56
C GLU A 352 -39.42 -33.26 -31.57
N GLU A 353 -39.99 -32.59 -32.55
CA GLU A 353 -39.82 -31.21 -32.94
C GLU A 353 -40.33 -30.27 -31.82
N LYS A 354 -39.41 -29.62 -31.10
CA LYS A 354 -39.66 -28.33 -30.44
C LYS A 354 -38.46 -27.40 -30.63
N LEU A 355 -38.45 -26.75 -31.77
CA LEU A 355 -37.87 -25.42 -31.93
C LEU A 355 -38.96 -24.47 -32.40
N SER A 356 -39.85 -24.11 -31.47
CA SER A 356 -40.30 -22.73 -31.25
C SER A 356 -40.93 -22.59 -29.87
#